data_AF-A0A1C3F1L9-F1
#
_entry.id   AF-A0A1C3F1L9-F1
#
_cell.length_a   1.000
_cell.length_b   1.000
_cell.length_c   1.000
_cell.angle_alpha   90.00
_cell.angle_beta   90.00
_cell.angle_gamma   90.00
#
_symmetry.space_group_name_H-M   'P 1'
#
loop_
_entity.id
_entity.type
_entity.pdbx_description
1 polymer ?
#
loop_
_entity_poly.entity_id
_entity_poly.type
_entity_poly.pdbx_seq_one_letter_code
_entity_poly.pdbx_strand_id
1 'polypeptide(L)'
;MSLLITGLIRNTEVLGVRPSSTLFVRIANDDMVSSFVQIRGFYLTGTTNTEYVFDVVTLAPGGVSNNSYYAQFDAFEFKFITSSDAVEISAWGRDDSGALSVVYQVHPVELNLFGSMEGVAGADGSTISSAVKRIYIANSRSNNVSIIDAESKVPIGTVKVGSRPFGVGVNPITNRVYVTNQGSDNVSVIDGFSNVVIATIKVGLSPESVDVDPKTNKIYITNAISNNISVINGSTNTVIATLTKEVANE
;
A
#
# COMPACT_ATOMS: atom_id res chain seq x y z
N MET A 1 13.89 10.84 20.85
CA MET A 1 13.51 9.42 20.93
C MET A 1 12.72 9.12 19.68
N SER A 2 13.27 8.32 18.78
CA SER A 2 12.56 7.90 17.57
C SER A 2 11.49 6.90 17.98
N LEU A 3 10.25 7.17 17.58
CA LEU A 3 9.19 6.18 17.67
C LEU A 3 9.32 5.24 16.46
N LEU A 4 8.70 4.05 16.49
CA LEU A 4 8.70 3.05 15.43
C LEU A 4 7.28 2.53 15.16
N ILE A 5 6.99 1.90 14.02
CA ILE A 5 5.65 1.49 13.57
C ILE A 5 5.66 0.15 12.80
N THR A 6 4.59 -0.64 12.97
CA THR A 6 4.37 -1.96 12.34
C THR A 6 3.76 -1.94 10.93
N GLY A 7 3.45 -0.77 10.37
CA GLY A 7 2.53 -0.69 9.22
C GLY A 7 1.09 -1.12 9.56
N LEU A 8 0.16 -1.02 8.59
CA LEU A 8 -1.26 -1.39 8.78
C LEU A 8 -1.46 -2.88 8.54
N ILE A 9 -1.88 -3.60 9.57
CA ILE A 9 -2.35 -4.98 9.47
C ILE A 9 -3.73 -4.96 8.86
N ARG A 10 -3.88 -5.50 7.65
CA ARG A 10 -5.17 -5.63 6.98
C ARG A 10 -5.73 -7.02 7.13
N ASN A 11 -7.05 -7.08 7.27
CA ASN A 11 -7.79 -8.32 7.11
C ASN A 11 -8.68 -8.25 5.85
N THR A 12 -8.68 -9.31 5.05
CA THR A 12 -9.45 -9.39 3.81
C THR A 12 -10.95 -9.40 4.09
N GLU A 13 -11.72 -8.74 3.24
CA GLU A 13 -13.18 -8.69 3.33
C GLU A 13 -13.79 -10.11 3.26
N VAL A 14 -14.74 -10.40 4.15
CA VAL A 14 -15.51 -11.64 4.13
C VAL A 14 -16.98 -11.29 4.11
N LEU A 15 -17.72 -11.80 3.12
CA LEU A 15 -19.18 -11.68 3.07
C LEU A 15 -19.79 -12.70 4.04
N GLY A 16 -20.31 -12.28 5.18
CA GLY A 16 -21.03 -13.15 6.13
C GLY A 16 -20.56 -13.02 7.59
N VAL A 17 -20.79 -14.06 8.40
CA VAL A 17 -20.43 -14.07 9.82
C VAL A 17 -18.94 -14.38 9.98
N ARG A 18 -18.17 -13.47 10.59
CA ARG A 18 -16.76 -13.71 10.88
C ARG A 18 -16.58 -14.78 11.97
N PRO A 19 -15.55 -15.63 11.85
CA PRO A 19 -15.19 -16.61 12.88
C PRO A 19 -14.72 -15.98 14.19
N SER A 20 -14.05 -14.83 14.10
CA SER A 20 -13.55 -14.07 15.25
C SER A 20 -14.20 -12.70 15.35
N SER A 21 -14.71 -12.39 16.54
CA SER A 21 -15.17 -11.04 16.92
C SER A 21 -14.10 -10.21 17.62
N THR A 22 -12.90 -10.76 17.83
CA THR A 22 -11.87 -10.17 18.67
C THR A 22 -10.48 -10.36 18.05
N LEU A 23 -9.64 -9.33 18.14
CA LEU A 23 -8.20 -9.41 17.90
C LEU A 23 -7.49 -9.45 19.24
N PHE A 24 -6.74 -10.51 19.49
CA PHE A 24 -5.86 -10.61 20.65
C PHE A 24 -4.48 -10.09 20.29
N VAL A 25 -3.89 -9.30 21.19
CA VAL A 25 -2.57 -8.70 20.99
C VAL A 25 -1.72 -8.94 22.23
N ARG A 26 -0.56 -9.55 22.04
CA ARG A 26 0.51 -9.61 23.04
C ARG A 26 1.63 -8.66 22.66
N ILE A 27 2.11 -7.93 23.65
CA ILE A 27 3.22 -7.00 23.52
C ILE A 27 4.24 -7.36 24.60
N ALA A 28 5.49 -7.58 24.21
CA ALA A 28 6.61 -7.80 25.13
C ALA A 28 7.69 -6.74 24.91
N ASN A 29 8.34 -6.32 25.98
CA ASN A 29 9.45 -5.37 25.92
C ASN A 29 10.75 -6.07 26.31
N ASP A 30 11.58 -6.39 25.33
CA ASP A 30 12.91 -7.00 25.55
C ASP A 30 14.02 -5.95 25.68
N ASP A 31 13.65 -4.66 25.68
CA ASP A 31 14.58 -3.57 25.95
C ASP A 31 15.00 -3.54 27.43
N MET A 32 16.17 -2.96 27.68
CA MET A 32 16.69 -2.65 29.01
C MET A 32 16.04 -1.40 29.63
N VAL A 33 15.25 -0.66 28.86
CA VAL A 33 14.49 0.51 29.32
C VAL A 33 12.98 0.33 29.13
N SER A 34 12.18 1.14 29.83
CA SER A 34 10.73 1.14 29.64
C SER A 34 10.36 1.63 28.24
N SER A 35 9.38 0.96 27.64
CA SER A 35 8.87 1.27 26.31
C SER A 35 7.38 1.51 26.36
N PHE A 36 6.84 2.30 25.43
CA PHE A 36 5.40 2.38 25.23
C PHE A 36 5.02 1.97 23.82
N VAL A 37 3.79 1.46 23.68
CA VAL A 37 3.17 1.08 22.43
C VAL A 37 1.81 1.76 22.33
N GLN A 38 1.60 2.57 21.30
CA GLN A 38 0.28 3.05 20.91
C GLN A 38 -0.37 2.04 19.96
N ILE A 39 -1.62 1.70 20.20
CA ILE A 39 -2.43 0.78 19.40
C ILE A 39 -3.56 1.57 18.77
N ARG A 40 -3.71 1.47 17.45
CA ARG A 40 -4.79 2.12 16.71
C ARG A 40 -5.50 1.14 15.81
N GLY A 41 -6.81 1.12 15.85
CA GLY A 41 -7.67 0.22 15.09
C GLY A 41 -8.71 0.98 14.28
N PHE A 42 -8.92 0.57 13.03
CA PHE A 42 -9.82 1.19 12.08
C PHE A 42 -10.77 0.15 11.48
N TYR A 43 -12.02 0.50 11.23
CA TYR A 43 -12.90 -0.31 10.40
C TYR A 43 -13.13 0.38 9.05
N LEU A 44 -13.35 -0.40 8.01
CA LEU A 44 -13.60 0.10 6.66
C LEU A 44 -15.10 0.13 6.37
N THR A 45 -15.59 1.25 5.85
CA THR A 45 -16.93 1.34 5.24
C THR A 45 -16.77 1.92 3.84
N GLY A 46 -16.90 1.07 2.81
CA GLY A 46 -16.54 1.44 1.45
C GLY A 46 -15.05 1.75 1.32
N THR A 47 -14.69 2.99 0.99
CA THR A 47 -13.29 3.46 0.88
C THR A 47 -12.80 4.24 2.11
N THR A 48 -13.62 4.37 3.16
CA THR A 48 -13.32 5.21 4.32
C THR A 48 -12.86 4.38 5.51
N ASN A 49 -11.70 4.74 6.07
CA ASN A 49 -11.20 4.21 7.34
C ASN A 49 -11.73 5.07 8.51
N THR A 50 -12.39 4.43 9.48
CA THR A 50 -12.84 5.10 10.71
C THR A 50 -12.16 4.49 11.92
N GLU A 51 -11.45 5.32 12.70
CA GLU A 51 -10.76 4.89 13.93
C GLU A 51 -11.79 4.53 15.01
N TYR A 52 -11.62 3.37 15.63
CA TYR A 52 -12.48 2.90 16.73
C TYR A 52 -11.67 2.38 17.93
N VAL A 53 -10.36 2.17 17.77
CA VAL A 53 -9.44 1.88 18.88
C VAL A 53 -8.34 2.92 18.90
N PHE A 54 -8.13 3.51 20.07
CA PHE A 54 -6.92 4.23 20.43
C PHE A 54 -6.54 3.82 21.85
N ASP A 55 -5.42 3.12 22.00
CA ASP A 55 -4.95 2.61 23.28
C ASP A 55 -3.43 2.83 23.41
N VAL A 56 -2.93 2.90 24.64
CA VAL A 56 -1.51 3.12 24.94
C VAL A 56 -1.08 2.21 26.09
N VAL A 57 -0.12 1.33 25.80
CA VAL A 57 0.45 0.39 26.76
C VAL A 57 1.87 0.82 27.07
N THR A 58 2.20 0.97 28.35
CA THR A 58 3.57 1.21 28.81
C THR A 58 4.09 -0.04 29.53
N LEU A 59 5.27 -0.51 29.15
CA LEU A 59 5.91 -1.70 29.68
C LEU A 59 7.26 -1.35 30.30
N ALA A 60 7.54 -1.90 31.48
CA ALA A 60 8.88 -1.93 32.05
C ALA A 60 9.79 -2.91 31.26
N PRO A 61 11.12 -2.90 31.47
CA PRO A 61 12.02 -3.92 30.94
C PRO A 61 11.54 -5.34 31.28
N GLY A 62 11.45 -6.23 30.28
CA GLY A 62 10.92 -7.59 30.41
C GLY A 62 9.40 -7.69 30.63
N GLY A 63 8.68 -6.56 30.59
CA GLY A 63 7.24 -6.51 30.78
C GLY A 63 6.46 -7.11 29.61
N VAL A 64 5.30 -7.71 29.91
CA VAL A 64 4.39 -8.28 28.90
C VAL A 64 2.96 -7.81 29.16
N SER A 65 2.24 -7.42 28.10
CA SER A 65 0.81 -7.10 28.13
C SER A 65 0.03 -7.98 27.15
N ASN A 66 -1.21 -8.31 27.50
CA ASN A 66 -2.14 -9.06 26.66
C ASN A 66 -3.47 -8.30 26.61
N ASN A 67 -3.82 -7.79 25.44
CA ASN A 67 -5.04 -7.01 25.21
C ASN A 67 -5.96 -7.70 24.21
N SER A 68 -7.24 -7.35 24.25
CA SER A 68 -8.27 -7.86 23.36
C SER A 68 -9.08 -6.70 22.81
N TYR A 69 -9.14 -6.58 21.49
CA TYR A 69 -9.84 -5.51 20.80
C TYR A 69 -11.00 -6.08 19.97
N TYR A 70 -12.11 -5.36 19.92
CA TYR A 70 -13.24 -5.74 19.07
C TYR A 70 -12.82 -5.76 17.60
N ALA A 71 -13.24 -6.76 16.82
CA ALA A 71 -12.81 -6.94 15.42
C ALA A 71 -13.89 -7.55 14.52
N GLN A 72 -15.17 -7.45 14.92
CA GLN A 72 -16.30 -8.01 14.16
C GLN A 72 -16.79 -7.00 13.11
N PHE A 73 -15.93 -6.70 12.14
CA PHE A 73 -16.22 -5.88 10.96
C PHE A 73 -15.90 -6.67 9.68
N ASP A 74 -16.60 -6.35 8.58
CA ASP A 74 -16.36 -6.98 7.26
C ASP A 74 -14.89 -6.78 6.85
N ALA A 75 -14.36 -5.57 7.04
CA ALA A 75 -12.95 -5.23 6.90
C ALA A 75 -12.48 -4.30 8.04
N PHE A 76 -11.27 -4.53 8.55
CA PHE A 76 -10.64 -3.70 9.58
C PHE A 76 -9.12 -3.68 9.43
N GLU A 77 -8.50 -2.70 10.08
CA GLU A 77 -7.06 -2.46 10.09
C GLU A 77 -6.56 -2.19 11.52
N PHE A 78 -5.33 -2.60 11.84
CA PHE A 78 -4.63 -2.19 13.07
C PHE A 78 -3.23 -1.68 12.75
N LYS A 79 -2.75 -0.70 13.52
CA LYS A 79 -1.35 -0.25 13.53
C LYS A 79 -0.84 -0.12 14.95
N PHE A 80 0.43 -0.45 15.15
CA PHE A 80 1.11 -0.32 16.43
C PHE A 80 2.31 0.60 16.28
N ILE A 81 2.49 1.51 17.24
CA ILE A 81 3.60 2.48 17.27
C ILE A 81 4.35 2.31 18.58
N THR A 82 5.63 1.93 18.54
CA THR A 82 6.44 1.63 19.72
C THR A 82 7.59 2.62 19.90
N SER A 83 8.06 2.87 21.12
CA SER A 83 9.25 3.69 21.38
C SER A 83 10.58 2.95 21.25
N SER A 84 10.57 1.64 21.04
CA SER A 84 11.75 0.78 20.99
C SER A 84 11.62 -0.30 19.92
N ASP A 85 12.73 -0.62 19.27
CA ASP A 85 12.83 -1.73 18.31
C ASP A 85 12.87 -3.07 19.03
N ALA A 86 13.28 -3.14 20.29
CA ALA A 86 13.26 -4.36 21.09
C ALA A 86 11.85 -4.75 21.60
N VAL A 87 10.78 -4.08 21.14
CA VAL A 87 9.41 -4.46 21.45
C VAL A 87 8.91 -5.52 20.47
N GLU A 88 8.47 -6.65 20.99
CA GLU A 88 7.84 -7.71 20.22
C GLU A 88 6.31 -7.60 20.26
N ILE A 89 5.67 -7.68 19.08
CA ILE A 89 4.20 -7.59 18.96
C ILE A 89 3.69 -8.81 18.23
N SER A 90 2.71 -9.49 18.82
CA SER A 90 2.04 -10.65 18.23
C SER A 90 0.53 -10.45 18.29
N ALA A 91 -0.16 -10.65 17.17
CA ALA A 91 -1.60 -10.49 17.08
C ALA A 91 -2.27 -11.69 16.39
N TRP A 92 -3.37 -12.16 16.96
CA TRP A 92 -4.07 -13.35 16.48
C TRP A 92 -5.59 -13.21 16.58
N GLY A 93 -6.27 -13.82 15.61
CA GLY A 93 -7.71 -14.04 15.63
C GLY A 93 -8.04 -15.44 16.13
N ARG A 94 -9.31 -15.80 16.02
CA ARG A 94 -9.78 -17.19 16.13
C ARG A 94 -10.25 -17.71 14.77
N ASP A 95 -10.02 -18.98 14.51
CA ASP A 95 -10.60 -19.69 13.36
C ASP A 95 -12.06 -20.10 13.64
N ASP A 96 -12.70 -20.75 12.67
CA ASP A 96 -14.08 -21.24 12.72
C ASP A 96 -14.33 -22.24 13.86
N SER A 97 -13.27 -22.85 14.40
CA SER A 97 -13.33 -23.76 15.54
C SER A 97 -13.12 -23.06 16.89
N GLY A 98 -12.83 -21.76 16.87
CA GLY A 98 -12.50 -20.97 18.05
C GLY A 98 -11.05 -21.09 18.52
N ALA A 99 -10.20 -21.82 17.79
CA ALA A 99 -8.78 -21.95 18.08
C ALA A 99 -8.02 -20.70 17.62
N LEU A 100 -6.90 -20.37 18.28
CA LEU A 100 -6.12 -19.19 17.92
C LEU A 100 -5.41 -19.42 16.58
N SER A 101 -5.69 -18.57 15.60
CA SER A 101 -4.99 -18.54 14.32
C SER A 101 -4.12 -17.28 14.27
N VAL A 102 -2.81 -17.44 14.14
CA VAL A 102 -1.89 -16.30 14.02
C VAL A 102 -2.20 -15.56 12.72
N VAL A 103 -2.47 -14.27 12.84
CA VAL A 103 -2.72 -13.40 11.67
C VAL A 103 -1.50 -12.51 11.43
N TYR A 104 -0.77 -12.16 12.49
CA TYR A 104 0.35 -11.23 12.39
C TYR A 104 1.35 -11.38 13.54
N GLN A 105 2.63 -11.52 13.22
CA GLN A 105 3.74 -11.54 14.18
C GLN A 105 4.81 -10.57 13.68
N VAL A 106 5.25 -9.64 14.52
CA VAL A 106 6.27 -8.63 14.18
C VAL A 106 7.51 -8.88 15.01
N HIS A 107 8.64 -8.98 14.32
CA HIS A 107 9.93 -8.97 14.94
C HIS A 107 10.54 -7.56 14.97
N PRO A 108 11.36 -7.24 15.99
CA PRO A 108 12.12 -6.00 16.11
C PRO A 108 12.69 -5.40 14.81
N VAL A 109 13.28 -6.25 13.98
CA VAL A 109 13.94 -5.87 12.71
C VAL A 109 12.96 -5.35 11.64
N GLU A 110 11.66 -5.55 11.84
CA GLU A 110 10.59 -5.20 10.91
C GLU A 110 9.89 -3.88 11.28
N LEU A 111 10.33 -3.22 12.36
CA LEU A 111 9.80 -1.95 12.86
C LEU A 111 10.42 -0.74 12.13
N ASN A 112 9.58 0.19 11.65
CA ASN A 112 9.98 1.38 10.88
C ASN A 112 9.94 2.66 11.73
N LEU A 113 10.73 3.71 11.48
CA LEU A 113 10.63 4.98 12.24
C LEU A 113 9.24 5.65 12.13
N PHE A 114 8.75 6.23 13.22
CA PHE A 114 7.52 7.01 13.32
C PHE A 114 7.76 8.45 12.88
N GLY A 115 6.86 8.97 12.06
CA GLY A 115 7.09 10.21 11.31
C GLY A 115 7.64 9.97 9.90
N SER A 116 8.15 8.76 9.60
CA SER A 116 8.29 8.25 8.23
C SER A 116 7.09 7.40 7.84
N MET A 117 5.95 8.08 7.62
CA MET A 117 4.75 7.73 6.84
C MET A 117 4.03 6.36 7.08
N GLU A 118 2.70 6.39 7.17
CA GLU A 118 1.82 5.29 7.59
C GLU A 118 1.33 4.40 6.41
N GLY A 119 1.39 3.06 6.49
CA GLY A 119 0.74 2.16 5.49
C GLY A 119 1.04 0.66 5.61
N VAL A 120 0.50 -0.14 4.68
CA VAL A 120 -0.10 -1.49 4.85
C VAL A 120 0.83 -2.70 4.71
N ALA A 121 0.67 -3.70 5.58
CA ALA A 121 1.34 -5.00 5.57
C ALA A 121 0.76 -5.94 4.49
N GLY A 122 1.65 -6.61 3.74
CA GLY A 122 1.29 -7.64 2.76
C GLY A 122 0.78 -8.93 3.40
N ALA A 123 0.16 -9.80 2.59
CA ALA A 123 -0.43 -11.08 3.01
C ALA A 123 0.60 -12.14 3.48
N ASP A 124 1.90 -11.84 3.40
CA ASP A 124 3.03 -12.69 3.78
C ASP A 124 3.84 -12.14 4.96
N GLY A 125 3.37 -11.07 5.62
CA GLY A 125 4.10 -10.45 6.73
C GLY A 125 5.25 -9.53 6.30
N SER A 126 5.48 -9.32 4.99
CA SER A 126 6.45 -8.30 4.56
C SER A 126 5.86 -6.89 4.73
N THR A 127 6.44 -6.10 5.63
CA THR A 127 6.13 -4.67 5.77
C THR A 127 6.76 -3.92 4.62
N ILE A 128 5.94 -3.41 3.71
CA ILE A 128 6.45 -2.51 2.68
C ILE A 128 6.30 -1.07 3.16
N SER A 129 7.45 -0.44 3.38
CA SER A 129 7.61 1.00 3.59
C SER A 129 6.69 1.81 2.67
N SER A 130 5.92 2.71 3.28
CA SER A 130 5.04 3.63 2.57
C SER A 130 5.18 5.02 3.18
N ALA A 131 5.85 5.99 2.60
CA ALA A 131 6.49 6.05 1.30
C ALA A 131 7.99 5.86 1.42
N VAL A 132 8.52 4.82 0.78
CA VAL A 132 9.80 5.05 0.10
C VAL A 132 9.47 6.15 -0.92
N LYS A 133 9.99 7.36 -0.72
CA LYS A 133 10.00 8.35 -1.80
C LYS A 133 10.77 7.66 -2.91
N ARG A 134 10.09 7.14 -3.91
CA ARG A 134 10.70 6.39 -5.00
C ARG A 134 10.70 7.27 -6.22
N ILE A 135 11.84 7.33 -6.87
CA ILE A 135 11.92 7.87 -8.22
C ILE A 135 11.79 6.67 -9.15
N TYR A 136 10.82 6.75 -10.06
CA TYR A 136 10.57 5.75 -11.08
C TYR A 136 11.04 6.30 -12.42
N ILE A 137 11.97 5.60 -13.07
CA ILE A 137 12.55 6.02 -14.35
C ILE A 137 12.24 4.96 -15.40
N ALA A 138 11.51 5.33 -16.45
CA ALA A 138 11.25 4.45 -17.59
C ALA A 138 12.53 4.25 -18.43
N ASN A 139 12.90 2.99 -18.64
CA ASN A 139 14.03 2.61 -19.50
C ASN A 139 13.50 2.04 -20.82
N SER A 140 13.27 2.92 -21.79
CA SER A 140 12.59 2.59 -23.05
C SER A 140 13.21 1.43 -23.84
N ARG A 141 14.53 1.25 -23.79
CA ARG A 141 15.22 0.15 -24.50
C ARG A 141 15.24 -1.18 -23.74
N SER A 142 15.05 -1.14 -22.42
CA SER A 142 15.17 -2.30 -21.54
C SER A 142 13.81 -2.88 -21.12
N ASN A 143 12.70 -2.24 -21.54
CA ASN A 143 11.32 -2.63 -21.20
C ASN A 143 11.11 -2.79 -19.69
N ASN A 144 11.72 -1.90 -18.89
CA ASN A 144 11.60 -1.89 -17.44
C ASN A 144 11.59 -0.47 -16.89
N VAL A 145 11.26 -0.34 -15.62
CA VAL A 145 11.34 0.89 -14.82
C VAL A 145 12.37 0.69 -13.72
N SER A 146 13.33 1.60 -13.59
CA SER A 146 14.24 1.65 -12.44
C SER A 146 13.55 2.30 -11.25
N ILE A 147 13.79 1.75 -10.07
CA ILE A 147 13.30 2.28 -8.80
C ILE A 147 14.51 2.76 -8.01
N ILE A 148 14.45 4.01 -7.60
CA ILE A 148 15.51 4.66 -6.83
C ILE A 148 14.91 5.15 -5.53
N ASP A 149 15.57 4.87 -4.41
CA ASP A 149 15.25 5.53 -3.15
C ASP A 149 15.61 7.02 -3.26
N ALA A 150 14.64 7.91 -3.13
CA ALA A 150 14.82 9.33 -3.41
C ALA A 150 15.64 10.06 -2.34
N GLU A 151 15.74 9.48 -1.14
CA GLU A 151 16.52 10.07 -0.04
C GLU A 151 18.01 9.80 -0.26
N SER A 152 18.38 8.53 -0.36
CA SER A 152 19.76 8.07 -0.60
C SER A 152 20.21 8.24 -2.05
N LYS A 153 19.26 8.36 -2.99
CA LYS A 153 19.49 8.39 -4.45
C LYS A 153 20.10 7.09 -4.99
N VAL A 154 19.91 5.98 -4.27
CA VAL A 154 20.44 4.67 -4.62
C VAL A 154 19.39 3.85 -5.38
N PRO A 155 19.74 3.19 -6.50
CA PRO A 155 18.85 2.23 -7.15
C PRO A 155 18.55 1.05 -6.23
N ILE A 156 17.26 0.75 -6.04
CA ILE A 156 16.79 -0.33 -5.18
C ILE A 156 16.14 -1.48 -5.95
N GLY A 157 15.95 -1.34 -7.27
CA GLY A 157 15.44 -2.42 -8.10
C GLY A 157 14.98 -1.98 -9.48
N THR A 158 14.46 -2.95 -10.24
CA THR A 158 13.78 -2.68 -11.52
C THR A 158 12.51 -3.52 -11.64
N VAL A 159 11.52 -2.99 -12.35
CA VAL A 159 10.23 -3.66 -12.62
C VAL A 159 10.05 -3.82 -14.12
N LYS A 160 9.84 -5.05 -14.61
CA LYS A 160 9.51 -5.28 -16.01
C LYS A 160 8.12 -4.73 -16.32
N VAL A 161 8.00 -4.03 -17.43
CA VAL A 161 6.74 -3.45 -17.92
C VAL A 161 6.56 -3.82 -19.40
N GLY A 162 5.64 -3.17 -20.11
CA GLY A 162 5.45 -3.35 -21.54
C GLY A 162 6.63 -2.84 -22.39
N SER A 163 6.46 -2.90 -23.71
CA SER A 163 7.50 -2.50 -24.65
C SER A 163 7.62 -0.98 -24.76
N ARG A 164 8.86 -0.48 -24.81
CA ARG A 164 9.19 0.94 -24.97
C ARG A 164 8.46 1.83 -23.96
N PRO A 165 8.67 1.65 -22.63
CA PRO A 165 8.09 2.53 -21.63
C PRO A 165 8.57 3.97 -21.83
N PHE A 166 7.68 4.95 -21.64
CA PHE A 166 7.94 6.35 -21.97
C PHE A 166 7.58 7.30 -20.82
N GLY A 167 6.29 7.44 -20.52
CA GLY A 167 5.77 8.30 -19.45
C GLY A 167 5.54 7.54 -18.15
N VAL A 168 5.74 8.23 -17.03
CA VAL A 168 5.50 7.70 -15.68
C VAL A 168 4.70 8.71 -14.88
N GLY A 169 3.60 8.28 -14.28
CA GLY A 169 2.71 9.09 -13.44
C GLY A 169 2.40 8.36 -12.15
N VAL A 170 2.36 9.09 -11.03
CA VAL A 170 2.15 8.49 -9.71
C VAL A 170 0.87 9.06 -9.11
N ASN A 171 -0.01 8.18 -8.63
CA ASN A 171 -1.08 8.57 -7.71
C ASN A 171 -0.56 8.40 -6.27
N PRO A 172 -0.25 9.50 -5.55
CA PRO A 172 0.28 9.42 -4.19
C PRO A 172 -0.76 8.96 -3.16
N ILE A 173 -2.06 9.08 -3.46
CA ILE A 173 -3.14 8.66 -2.55
C ILE A 173 -3.32 7.15 -2.59
N THR A 174 -3.26 6.54 -3.77
CA THR A 174 -3.40 5.08 -3.92
C THR A 174 -2.06 4.35 -3.97
N ASN A 175 -0.95 5.08 -3.94
CA ASN A 175 0.41 4.59 -4.16
C ASN A 175 0.55 3.72 -5.43
N ARG A 176 -0.08 4.15 -6.54
CA ARG A 176 0.00 3.44 -7.83
C ARG A 176 0.84 4.23 -8.81
N VAL A 177 1.67 3.52 -9.56
CA VAL A 177 2.52 4.10 -10.62
C VAL A 177 2.00 3.60 -11.96
N TYR A 178 1.72 4.53 -12.86
CA TYR A 178 1.20 4.28 -14.19
C TYR A 178 2.31 4.55 -15.20
N VAL A 179 2.63 3.55 -16.02
CA VAL A 179 3.72 3.61 -16.99
C VAL A 179 3.15 3.41 -18.38
N THR A 180 3.27 4.41 -19.25
CA THR A 180 2.85 4.27 -20.65
C THR A 180 3.89 3.44 -21.40
N ASN A 181 3.43 2.38 -22.08
CA ASN A 181 4.27 1.50 -22.87
C ASN A 181 3.99 1.74 -24.35
N GLN A 182 4.74 2.69 -24.92
CA GLN A 182 4.51 3.21 -26.26
C GLN A 182 4.58 2.13 -27.35
N GLY A 183 5.44 1.13 -27.17
CA GLY A 183 5.66 0.06 -28.15
C GLY A 183 4.67 -1.11 -28.06
N SER A 184 3.85 -1.16 -27.01
CA SER A 184 2.85 -2.23 -26.83
C SER A 184 1.42 -1.70 -26.62
N ASP A 185 1.19 -0.41 -26.85
CA ASP A 185 -0.12 0.24 -26.83
C ASP A 185 -0.93 -0.04 -25.54
N ASN A 186 -0.24 0.00 -24.41
CA ASN A 186 -0.84 -0.26 -23.10
C ASN A 186 -0.18 0.57 -21.98
N VAL A 187 -0.78 0.53 -20.80
CA VAL A 187 -0.26 1.11 -19.56
C VAL A 187 -0.03 0.00 -18.55
N SER A 188 1.16 -0.08 -17.97
CA SER A 188 1.41 -0.92 -16.80
C SER A 188 1.07 -0.14 -15.53
N VAL A 189 0.34 -0.78 -14.61
CA VAL A 189 0.09 -0.25 -13.26
C VAL A 189 0.96 -1.02 -12.29
N ILE A 190 1.90 -0.33 -11.66
CA ILE A 190 2.77 -0.87 -10.63
C ILE A 190 2.18 -0.49 -9.28
N ASP A 191 2.09 -1.47 -8.39
CA ASP A 191 1.82 -1.20 -6.98
C ASP A 191 3.09 -0.61 -6.34
N GLY A 192 2.99 0.63 -5.88
CA GLY A 192 4.12 1.37 -5.34
C GLY A 192 4.57 0.87 -3.97
N PHE A 193 3.89 -0.10 -3.36
CA PHE A 193 4.40 -0.80 -2.20
C PHE A 193 5.31 -1.95 -2.67
N SER A 194 4.73 -2.97 -3.29
CA SER A 194 5.36 -4.22 -3.73
C SER A 194 6.28 -4.10 -4.94
N ASN A 195 6.23 -3.00 -5.68
CA ASN A 195 6.96 -2.82 -6.92
C ASN A 195 6.65 -3.91 -7.96
N VAL A 196 5.44 -4.44 -7.94
CA VAL A 196 4.98 -5.42 -8.93
C VAL A 196 3.93 -4.80 -9.84
N VAL A 197 3.89 -5.25 -11.09
CA VAL A 197 2.80 -4.87 -12.01
C VAL A 197 1.53 -5.59 -11.57
N ILE A 198 0.51 -4.83 -11.18
CA ILE A 198 -0.79 -5.33 -10.72
C ILE A 198 -1.86 -5.26 -11.83
N ALA A 199 -1.63 -4.49 -12.90
CA ALA A 199 -2.50 -4.47 -14.06
C ALA A 199 -1.75 -4.05 -15.32
N THR A 200 -2.26 -4.48 -16.47
CA THR A 200 -1.89 -3.97 -17.79
C THR A 200 -3.14 -3.56 -18.52
N ILE A 201 -3.25 -2.28 -18.87
CA ILE A 201 -4.46 -1.66 -19.40
C ILE A 201 -4.23 -1.33 -20.86
N LYS A 202 -5.02 -1.92 -21.76
CA LYS A 202 -5.00 -1.56 -23.18
C LYS A 202 -5.56 -0.15 -23.35
N VAL A 203 -4.84 0.69 -24.09
CA VAL A 203 -5.25 2.07 -24.41
C VAL A 203 -5.15 2.31 -25.93
N GLY A 204 -5.12 3.58 -26.36
CA GLY A 204 -4.88 3.94 -27.75
C GLY A 204 -3.45 3.64 -28.21
N LEU A 205 -3.16 4.00 -29.47
CA LEU A 205 -1.88 3.70 -30.11
C LEU A 205 -0.80 4.71 -29.71
N SER A 206 0.40 4.19 -29.41
CA SER A 206 1.56 4.95 -28.97
C SER A 206 1.24 5.89 -27.80
N PRO A 207 0.90 5.36 -26.62
CA PRO A 207 0.71 6.18 -25.43
C PRO A 207 2.04 6.83 -25.02
N GLU A 208 2.03 8.14 -24.78
CA GLU A 208 3.25 8.91 -24.47
C GLU A 208 3.24 9.48 -23.06
N SER A 209 2.24 10.33 -22.74
CA SER A 209 2.14 10.98 -21.43
C SER A 209 1.07 10.34 -20.57
N VAL A 210 1.26 10.48 -19.26
CA VAL A 210 0.29 10.12 -18.23
C VAL A 210 0.16 11.28 -17.26
N ASP A 211 -1.08 11.74 -17.07
CA ASP A 211 -1.43 12.69 -16.02
C ASP A 211 -2.41 12.04 -15.05
N VAL A 212 -2.24 12.33 -13.77
CA VAL A 212 -2.98 11.68 -12.69
C VAL A 212 -3.69 12.75 -11.89
N ASP A 213 -4.99 12.62 -11.72
CA ASP A 213 -5.79 13.40 -10.77
C ASP A 213 -6.01 12.57 -9.50
N PRO A 214 -5.25 12.82 -8.42
CA PRO A 214 -5.38 12.02 -7.19
C PRO A 214 -6.71 12.26 -6.47
N LYS A 215 -7.37 13.41 -6.68
CA LYS A 215 -8.64 13.74 -6.00
C LYS A 215 -9.79 12.91 -6.54
N THR A 216 -9.82 12.69 -7.84
CA THR A 216 -10.88 11.89 -8.50
C THR A 216 -10.44 10.47 -8.84
N ASN A 217 -9.18 10.13 -8.57
CA ASN A 217 -8.54 8.86 -8.94
C ASN A 217 -8.70 8.55 -10.44
N LYS A 218 -8.52 9.57 -11.29
CA LYS A 218 -8.57 9.45 -12.75
C LYS A 218 -7.18 9.60 -13.34
N ILE A 219 -6.91 8.81 -14.37
CA ILE A 219 -5.63 8.80 -15.08
C ILE A 219 -5.90 9.08 -16.56
N TYR A 220 -5.21 10.06 -17.11
CA TYR A 220 -5.38 10.53 -18.48
C TYR A 220 -4.13 10.17 -19.28
N ILE A 221 -4.32 9.43 -20.37
CA ILE A 221 -3.24 8.93 -21.22
C ILE A 221 -3.37 9.57 -22.60
N THR A 222 -2.35 10.32 -23.03
CA THR A 222 -2.29 10.82 -24.40
C THR A 222 -1.79 9.74 -25.33
N ASN A 223 -2.54 9.44 -26.39
CA ASN A 223 -2.20 8.42 -27.37
C ASN A 223 -1.87 9.11 -28.69
N ALA A 224 -0.58 9.21 -28.98
CA ALA A 224 -0.07 10.08 -30.04
C ALA A 224 -0.49 9.63 -31.45
N ILE A 225 -0.50 8.31 -31.71
CA ILE A 225 -0.86 7.78 -33.03
C ILE A 225 -2.37 7.74 -33.22
N SER A 226 -3.14 7.37 -32.19
CA SER A 226 -4.60 7.31 -32.30
C SER A 226 -5.29 8.67 -32.13
N ASN A 227 -4.55 9.75 -31.89
CA ASN A 227 -5.06 11.12 -31.76
C ASN A 227 -6.21 11.26 -30.74
N ASN A 228 -6.10 10.56 -29.61
CA ASN A 228 -7.12 10.54 -28.57
C ASN A 228 -6.53 10.43 -27.17
N ILE A 229 -7.36 10.68 -26.15
CA ILE A 229 -7.01 10.54 -24.74
C ILE A 229 -7.81 9.37 -24.16
N SER A 230 -7.14 8.44 -23.49
CA SER A 230 -7.81 7.40 -22.72
C SER A 230 -7.94 7.86 -21.27
N VAL A 231 -9.15 7.80 -20.71
CA VAL A 231 -9.41 8.10 -19.29
C VAL A 231 -9.60 6.78 -18.56
N ILE A 232 -8.76 6.54 -17.56
CA ILE A 232 -8.74 5.33 -16.75
C ILE A 232 -9.30 5.64 -15.36
N ASN A 233 -10.17 4.76 -14.85
CA ASN A 233 -10.56 4.75 -13.45
C ASN A 233 -9.46 4.05 -12.64
N GLY A 234 -8.79 4.79 -11.78
CA GLY A 234 -7.67 4.31 -11.00
C GLY A 234 -8.04 3.38 -9.85
N SER A 235 -9.33 3.15 -9.57
CA SER A 235 -9.77 2.14 -8.58
C SER A 235 -9.89 0.78 -9.27
N THR A 236 -10.54 0.74 -10.42
CA THR A 236 -10.82 -0.49 -11.18
C THR A 236 -9.73 -0.85 -12.20
N ASN A 237 -8.81 0.07 -12.51
CA ASN A 237 -7.79 -0.08 -13.55
C ASN A 237 -8.41 -0.35 -14.95
N THR A 238 -9.53 0.30 -15.26
CA THR A 238 -10.23 0.15 -16.54
C THR A 238 -10.38 1.49 -17.25
N VAL A 239 -10.34 1.47 -18.60
CA VAL A 239 -10.69 2.64 -19.41
C VAL A 239 -12.19 2.92 -19.26
N ILE A 240 -12.54 4.14 -18.88
CA ILE A 240 -13.93 4.61 -18.69
C ILE A 240 -14.37 5.61 -19.75
N ALA A 241 -13.43 6.20 -20.48
CA ALA A 241 -13.75 7.07 -21.62
C ALA A 241 -12.56 7.13 -22.60
N THR A 242 -12.88 7.43 -23.86
CA THR A 242 -11.91 7.80 -24.89
C THR A 242 -12.33 9.13 -25.48
N LEU A 243 -11.51 10.16 -25.29
CA LEU A 243 -11.77 11.51 -25.77
C LEU A 243 -11.04 11.72 -27.09
N THR A 244 -11.77 11.97 -28.16
CA THR A 244 -11.22 12.37 -29.46
C THR A 244 -11.32 13.88 -29.61
N LYS A 245 -10.48 14.48 -30.45
CA LYS A 245 -10.75 15.83 -30.94
C LYS A 245 -12.11 15.81 -31.64
N GLU A 246 -13.05 16.69 -31.26
CA GLU A 246 -14.22 16.93 -32.09
C GLU A 246 -13.70 17.43 -33.45
N VAL A 247 -14.00 16.70 -34.52
CA VAL A 247 -13.97 17.30 -35.85
C VAL A 247 -15.14 18.28 -35.84
N ALA A 248 -14.85 19.57 -35.67
CA ALA A 248 -15.84 20.58 -36.02
C ALA A 248 -16.19 20.32 -37.48
N ASN A 249 -17.40 19.81 -37.73
CA ASN A 249 -17.95 19.79 -39.07
C ASN A 249 -18.13 21.26 -39.47
N GLU A 250 -17.23 21.76 -40.31
CA GLU A 250 -17.42 23.01 -41.07
C GLU A 250 -18.49 22.80 -42.15
#